data_AF-A0A355H8A7-F1
#
_entry.id   AF-A0A355H8A7-F1
#
_cell.length_a   1.000
_cell.length_b   1.000
_cell.length_c   1.000
_cell.angle_alpha   90.00
_cell.angle_beta   90.00
_cell.angle_gamma   90.00
#
_symmetry.space_group_name_H-M   'P 1'
#
loop_
_entity.id
_entity.type
_entity.pdbx_description
1 polymer ?
#
loop_
_entity_poly.entity_id
_entity_poly.type
_entity_poly.pdbx_seq_one_letter_code
_entity_poly.pdbx_strand_id
1 'polypeptide(L)' 'VNGPGEMVDADFGYVGAAPGKISLYHGQTCVERNIPSEKAVERLIDLIQEQGKWRDPA' A
#
# COMPACT_ATOMS: atom_id res chain seq x y z
N VAL A 1 12.61 5.38 6.37
CA VAL A 1 11.76 6.22 5.49
C VAL A 1 10.56 5.39 5.07
N ASN A 2 9.39 6.04 5.00
CA ASN A 2 8.00 5.56 5.18
C ASN A 2 7.52 5.50 6.63
N GLY A 3 7.64 6.64 7.33
CA GLY A 3 6.81 6.93 8.50
C GLY A 3 5.44 7.49 8.06
N PRO A 4 4.40 7.45 8.93
CA PRO A 4 3.06 7.95 8.61
C PRO A 4 3.02 9.44 8.21
N GLY A 5 4.07 10.21 8.52
CA GLY A 5 4.23 11.62 8.13
C GLY A 5 4.66 11.85 6.67
N GLU A 6 5.23 10.86 5.96
CA GLU A 6 5.53 10.97 4.51
C GLU A 6 4.31 10.65 3.62
N MET A 7 3.23 10.10 4.20
CA MET A 7 2.03 9.64 3.47
C MET A 7 0.90 10.67 3.40
N VAL A 8 1.13 11.90 3.87
CA VAL A 8 0.11 12.97 3.83
C VAL A 8 -0.33 13.31 2.40
N ASP A 9 0.54 13.10 1.41
CA ASP A 9 0.26 13.41 0.00
C ASP A 9 0.01 12.15 -0.85
N ALA A 10 0.21 10.95 -0.28
CA ALA A 10 0.13 9.71 -1.03
C ALA A 10 -1.30 9.16 -1.06
N ASP A 11 -1.87 8.97 -2.25
CA ASP A 11 -3.14 8.26 -2.42
C ASP A 11 -3.04 6.82 -1.92
N PHE A 12 -1.93 6.12 -2.16
CA PHE A 12 -1.74 4.74 -1.74
C PHE A 12 -0.36 4.52 -1.15
N GLY A 13 -0.26 3.63 -0.17
CA GLY A 13 1.01 3.31 0.48
C GLY A 13 1.01 1.94 1.11
N TYR A 14 2.21 1.47 1.44
CA TYR A 14 2.39 0.24 2.20
C TYR A 14 3.44 0.44 3.29
N VAL A 15 3.23 -0.17 4.44
CA VAL A 15 4.06 0.01 5.64
C VAL A 15 4.40 -1.33 6.25
N GLY A 16 5.67 -1.51 6.62
CA GLY A 16 6.11 -2.66 7.40
C GLY A 16 5.43 -2.69 8.77
N ALA A 17 4.64 -3.75 9.02
CA ALA A 17 3.94 -3.94 10.28
C ALA A 17 4.71 -4.89 11.22
N ALA A 18 5.37 -5.90 10.66
CA ALA A 18 6.21 -6.86 11.38
C ALA A 18 7.20 -7.53 10.40
N PRO A 19 8.18 -8.33 10.86
CA PRO A 19 9.08 -9.06 9.97
C PRO A 19 8.30 -9.91 8.95
N GLY A 20 8.49 -9.63 7.66
CA GLY A 20 7.77 -10.30 6.56
C GLY A 20 6.29 -9.92 6.43
N LYS A 21 5.81 -8.89 7.16
CA LYS A 21 4.42 -8.46 7.17
C LYS A 21 4.27 -6.98 6.81
N ILE A 22 3.36 -6.69 5.90
CA ILE A 22 3.06 -5.36 5.39
C ILE A 22 1.58 -5.02 5.63
N SER A 23 1.29 -3.74 5.81
CA SER A 23 -0.07 -3.20 5.79
C SER A 23 -0.21 -2.18 4.67
N LEU A 24 -1.31 -2.24 3.92
CA LEU A 24 -1.65 -1.31 2.85
C LEU A 24 -2.54 -0.18 3.38
N TYR A 25 -2.38 0.99 2.79
CA TYR A 25 -3.09 2.21 3.12
C TYR A 25 -3.59 2.89 1.86
N HIS A 26 -4.78 3.48 1.96
CA HIS A 26 -5.33 4.43 1.00
C HIS A 26 -5.47 5.77 1.73
N GLY A 27 -4.62 6.74 1.39
CA GLY A 27 -4.37 7.93 2.17
C GLY A 27 -3.96 7.57 3.61
N GLN A 28 -4.75 8.03 4.57
CA GLN A 28 -4.54 7.74 6.00
C GLN A 28 -5.28 6.49 6.50
N THR A 29 -6.09 5.85 5.65
CA THR A 29 -6.92 4.70 6.03
C THR A 29 -6.18 3.40 5.77
N CYS A 30 -6.05 2.55 6.78
CA CYS A 30 -5.49 1.21 6.60
C CYS A 30 -6.54 0.29 5.99
N VAL A 31 -6.28 -0.21 4.78
CA VAL A 31 -7.22 -1.06 4.04
C VAL A 31 -6.96 -2.55 4.28
N GLU A 32 -5.69 -2.94 4.42
CA GLU A 32 -5.32 -4.35 4.62
C GLU A 32 -4.08 -4.43 5.51
N ARG A 33 -4.04 -5.40 6.44
CA ARG A 33 -2.99 -5.53 7.45
C ARG A 33 -2.42 -6.92 7.50
N ASN A 34 -1.15 -7.05 7.89
CA ASN A 34 -0.45 -8.33 8.10
C ASN A 34 -0.35 -9.21 6.83
N ILE A 35 -0.26 -8.57 5.67
CA ILE A 35 -0.06 -9.23 4.38
C ILE A 35 1.39 -9.72 4.31
N PRO A 36 1.67 -10.91 3.76
CA PRO A 36 3.03 -11.33 3.42
C PRO A 36 3.72 -10.26 2.55
N SER A 37 4.95 -9.87 2.89
CA SER A 37 5.68 -8.85 2.12
C SER A 37 5.87 -9.22 0.66
N GLU A 38 5.96 -10.52 0.35
CA GLU A 38 6.03 -11.05 -1.02
C GLU A 38 4.78 -10.71 -1.85
N LYS A 39 3.60 -10.64 -1.22
CA LYS A 39 2.31 -10.33 -1.88
C LYS A 39 1.94 -8.87 -1.80
N ALA A 40 2.63 -8.08 -0.98
CA ALA A 40 2.25 -6.71 -0.70
C ALA A 40 2.23 -5.83 -1.96
N VAL A 41 3.17 -6.05 -2.87
CA VAL A 41 3.25 -5.32 -4.15
C VAL A 41 2.05 -5.66 -5.03
N GLU A 42 1.76 -6.94 -5.23
CA GLU A 42 0.62 -7.38 -6.04
C GLU A 42 -0.70 -6.86 -5.45
N ARG A 43 -0.88 -6.95 -4.13
CA ARG A 43 -2.07 -6.43 -3.44
C ARG A 43 -2.20 -4.91 -3.53
N LEU A 44 -1.09 -4.18 -3.53
CA LEU A 44 -1.11 -2.73 -3.74
C LEU A 44 -1.54 -2.39 -5.17
N ILE A 45 -1.02 -3.10 -6.18
CA ILE A 45 -1.41 -2.90 -7.58
C ILE A 45 -2.91 -3.16 -7.75
N ASP A 46 -3.40 -4.28 -7.20
CA ASP A 46 -4.82 -4.65 -7.20
C ASP A 46 -5.68 -3.54 -6.58
N LEU A 47 -5.31 -3.05 -5.39
CA LEU A 47 -5.99 -1.94 -4.71
C LEU A 47 -6.05 -0.66 -5.57
N ILE A 48 -4.96 -0.33 -6.27
CA ILE A 48 -4.90 0.84 -7.15
C ILE A 48 -5.77 0.62 -8.40
N GLN A 49 -5.82 -0.62 -8.93
CA GLN A 49 -6.67 -1.02 -10.05
C GLN A 49 -8.16 -1.01 -9.69
N GLU A 50 -8.55 -1.52 -8.51
CA GLU A 50 -9.92 -1.50 -7.99
C GLU A 50 -10.48 -0.07 -7.90
N GLN A 51 -9.62 0.91 -7.61
CA GLN A 51 -9.99 2.33 -7.57
C GLN A 51 -9.98 3.00 -8.94
N GLY A 52 -9.66 2.27 -10.02
CA GLY A 52 -9.54 2.80 -11.37
C GLY A 52 -8.40 3.82 -11.52
N LYS A 53 -7.45 3.84 -10.57
CA LYS A 53 -6.32 4.78 -10.54
C LYS A 53 -5.04 4.18 -11.10
N TRP A 54 -5.03 2.88 -11.40
CA TRP A 54 -3.89 2.23 -12.03
C TRP A 54 -3.75 2.70 -13.46
N ARG A 55 -2.55 3.12 -13.81
CA ARG A 55 -2.14 3.38 -15.19
C ARG A 55 -1.00 2.43 -15.48
N ASP A 56 -1.12 1.68 -16.57
CA ASP A 56 -0.04 0.83 -17.01
C ASP A 56 1.24 1.67 -17.20
N PRO A 57 2.37 1.25 -16.60
CA PRO A 57 3.63 1.92 -16.87
C PRO A 57 3.95 1.74 -18.36
N ALA A 58 4.07 2.87 -19.07
CA ALA A 58 4.41 2.92 -20.49
C ALA A 58 5.88 2.57 -20.75
#